data_AF-A0A2D8YWA8-F1
#
_entry.id   AF-A0A2D8YWA8-F1
#
_cell.length_a   1.000
_cell.length_b   1.000
_cell.length_c   1.000
_cell.angle_alpha   90.00
_cell.angle_beta   90.00
_cell.angle_gamma   90.00
#
_symmetry.space_group_name_H-M   'P 1'
#
loop_
_entity.id
_entity.type
_entity.pdbx_description
1 polymer ?
#
loop_
_entity_poly.entity_id
_entity_poly.type
_entity_poly.pdbx_seq_one_letter_code
_entity_poly.pdbx_strand_id
1 'polypeptide(L)' 'MSLEQRLEALKVRHSTLEDLIQQESSRPLPDNVEIHALKKEKLRIKDEIVDIATRH' A
#
# COMPACT_ATOMS: atom_id res chain seq x y z
N MET A 1 -2.14 10.60 -20.09
CA MET A 1 -1.88 9.85 -18.85
C MET A 1 -2.33 10.73 -17.70
N SER A 2 -3.58 10.58 -17.30
CA SER A 2 -4.24 11.49 -16.33
C SER A 2 -3.77 11.21 -14.91
N LEU A 3 -3.77 12.23 -14.07
CA LEU A 3 -3.51 12.13 -12.62
C LEU A 3 -4.41 11.09 -11.94
N GLU A 4 -5.66 10.98 -12.40
CA GLU A 4 -6.63 9.96 -11.98
C GLU A 4 -6.11 8.54 -12.20
N GLN A 5 -5.44 8.26 -13.32
CA GLN A 5 -4.86 6.95 -13.60
C GLN A 5 -3.69 6.63 -12.65
N ARG A 6 -2.91 7.65 -12.27
CA ARG A 6 -1.84 7.51 -11.27
C ARG A 6 -2.41 7.19 -9.89
N LEU A 7 -3.46 7.89 -9.50
CA LEU A 7 -4.14 7.72 -8.21
C LEU A 7 -4.82 6.34 -8.13
N GLU A 8 -5.44 5.89 -9.22
CA GLU A 8 -6.02 4.55 -9.33
C GLU A 8 -4.94 3.45 -9.26
N ALA A 9 -3.83 3.60 -9.98
CA ALA A 9 -2.71 2.66 -9.90
C ALA A 9 -2.12 2.55 -8.48
N LEU A 10 -1.98 3.69 -7.78
CA LEU A 10 -1.53 3.71 -6.39
C LEU A 10 -2.55 3.06 -5.45
N LYS A 11 -3.85 3.29 -5.64
CA LYS A 11 -4.91 2.61 -4.87
C LYS A 11 -4.88 1.10 -5.07
N VAL A 12 -4.71 0.63 -6.30
CA VAL A 12 -4.59 -0.80 -6.60
C VAL A 12 -3.39 -1.39 -5.87
N ARG A 13 -2.21 -0.75 -5.98
CA ARG A 13 -1.02 -1.18 -5.24
C ARG A 13 -1.22 -1.20 -3.73
N HIS A 14 -1.86 -0.18 -3.17
CA HIS A 14 -2.19 -0.14 -1.75
C HIS A 14 -3.04 -1.33 -1.33
N SER A 15 -4.09 -1.65 -2.10
CA SER A 15 -4.96 -2.80 -1.82
C SER A 15 -4.19 -4.12 -1.91
N THR A 16 -3.32 -4.28 -2.91
CA THR A 16 -2.46 -5.47 -3.02
C THR A 16 -1.53 -5.64 -1.81
N LEU A 17 -0.92 -4.55 -1.33
CA LEU A 17 -0.08 -4.59 -0.13
C LEU A 17 -0.89 -4.97 1.12
N GLU A 18 -2.13 -4.50 1.24
CA GLU A 18 -3.03 -4.91 2.34
C GLU A 18 -3.34 -6.40 2.31
N ASP A 19 -3.68 -6.94 1.14
CA ASP A 19 -3.93 -8.37 0.95
C ASP A 19 -2.69 -9.20 1.32
N LEU A 20 -1.50 -8.79 0.87
CA LEU A 20 -0.24 -9.46 1.23
C LEU A 20 0.03 -9.43 2.74
N ILE A 21 -0.17 -8.28 3.39
CA ILE A 21 -0.03 -8.16 4.85
C ILE A 21 -1.01 -9.09 5.56
N GLN A 22 -2.26 -9.15 5.09
CA GLN A 22 -3.31 -9.97 5.69
C GLN A 22 -3.02 -11.46 5.51
N GLN A 23 -2.53 -11.86 4.34
CA GLN A 23 -2.11 -13.23 4.05
C GLN A 23 -0.94 -13.63 4.95
N GLU A 24 0.14 -12.83 5.01
CA GLU A 24 1.29 -13.15 5.87
C GLU A 24 0.93 -13.11 7.35
N SER A 25 0.07 -12.18 7.79
CA SER A 25 -0.39 -12.14 9.19
C SER A 25 -1.28 -13.33 9.56
N SER A 26 -1.95 -13.94 8.57
CA SER A 26 -2.80 -15.13 8.79
C SER A 26 -2.02 -16.44 8.73
N ARG A 27 -0.73 -16.40 8.35
CA ARG A 27 0.12 -17.60 8.35
C ARG A 27 0.43 -18.03 9.79
N PRO A 28 0.54 -19.34 10.05
CA PRO A 28 0.88 -19.87 11.37
C PRO A 28 2.27 -19.44 11.87
N LEU A 29 3.20 -19.10 10.96
CA LEU A 29 4.42 -18.36 11.26
C LEU A 29 4.41 -17.05 10.48
N PRO A 30 3.96 -15.93 11.07
CA PRO A 30 4.01 -14.63 10.42
C PRO A 30 5.45 -14.10 10.40
N ASP A 31 5.96 -13.75 9.22
CA ASP A 31 7.20 -13.01 9.11
C ASP A 31 6.95 -11.55 9.49
N ASN A 32 7.29 -11.21 10.73
CA ASN A 32 7.05 -9.88 11.27
C ASN A 32 7.90 -8.81 10.58
N VAL A 33 9.07 -9.16 10.02
CA VAL A 33 9.93 -8.23 9.29
C VAL A 33 9.28 -7.89 7.96
N GLU A 34 8.79 -8.90 7.27
CA GLU A 34 8.10 -8.75 5.98
C GLU A 34 6.79 -7.98 6.14
N ILE A 35 5.98 -8.31 7.16
CA ILE A 35 4.77 -7.56 7.52
C ILE A 35 5.09 -6.09 7.84
N HIS A 36 6.17 -5.82 8.58
CA HIS A 36 6.58 -4.45 8.89
C HIS A 36 7.02 -3.69 7.63
N ALA A 37 7.78 -4.33 6.74
CA ALA A 37 8.21 -3.75 5.48
C ALA A 37 7.00 -3.42 4.59
N LEU A 38 6.06 -4.36 4.43
CA LEU A 38 4.83 -4.17 3.67
C LEU A 38 3.95 -3.06 4.26
N LYS A 39 3.79 -3.01 5.59
CA LYS A 39 3.03 -1.93 6.26
C LYS A 39 3.68 -0.57 6.03
N LYS A 40 5.01 -0.49 6.05
CA LYS A 40 5.74 0.75 5.79
C LYS A 40 5.58 1.18 4.34
N GLU A 41 5.63 0.25 3.39
CA GLU A 41 5.40 0.53 1.98
C GLU A 41 3.96 1.00 1.72
N LYS A 42 2.97 0.34 2.33
CA LYS A 42 1.57 0.77 2.33
C LYS A 42 1.42 2.21 2.83
N LEU A 43 2.11 2.55 3.93
CA LEU A 43 2.09 3.92 4.47
C LEU A 43 2.61 4.93 3.46
N ARG A 44 3.74 4.63 2.79
CA ARG A 44 4.34 5.51 1.77
C ARG A 44 3.40 5.71 0.58
N ILE A 45 2.75 4.65 0.10
CA ILE A 45 1.77 4.76 -0.99
C ILE A 45 0.58 5.62 -0.56
N LYS A 46 0.11 5.46 0.69
CA LYS A 46 -0.97 6.29 1.23
C LYS A 46 -0.56 7.76 1.30
N ASP A 47 0.64 8.07 1.79
CA ASP A 47 1.18 9.42 1.80
C ASP A 47 1.31 10.00 0.39
N GLU A 48 1.75 9.19 -0.59
CA GLU A 48 1.86 9.61 -1.98
C GLU A 48 0.49 9.89 -2.61
N ILE A 49 -0.54 9.08 -2.32
CA ILE A 49 -1.92 9.34 -2.72
C ILE A 49 -2.41 10.67 -2.12
N VAL A 50 -2.13 10.91 -0.83
CA VAL A 50 -2.53 12.14 -0.14
C VAL A 50 -1.79 13.35 -0.71
N ASP A 51 -0.48 13.27 -0.97
CA ASP A 51 0.30 14.37 -1.59
C ASP A 51 -0.28 14.73 -2.96
N ILE A 52 -0.53 13.71 -3.78
CA ILE A 52 -1.12 13.88 -5.12
C ILE A 52 -2.53 14.47 -5.03
N ALA A 53 -3.34 14.02 -4.07
CA ALA A 53 -4.71 14.50 -3.88
C ALA A 53 -4.77 15.92 -3.29
N THR A 54 -3.79 16.31 -2.49
CA THR A 54 -3.77 17.61 -1.77
C THR A 54 -3.13 18.73 -2.61
N ARG A 55 -2.22 18.40 -3.52
CA ARG A 55 -1.58 19.37 -4.42
C ARG A 55 -2.46 19.84 -5.59
N HIS A 56 -3.72 19.45 -5.62
CA HIS A 56 -4.68 19.75 -6.69
C HIS A 56 -5.97 20.35 -6.12
#